data_AF-A0A9D5MNF8-F1
#
_entry.id   AF-A0A9D5MNF8-F1
#
_cell.length_a   1.000
_cell.length_b   1.000
_cell.length_c   1.000
_cell.angle_alpha   90.00
_cell.angle_beta   90.00
_cell.angle_gamma   90.00
#
_symmetry.space_group_name_H-M   'P 1'
#
loop_
_entity.id
_entity.type
_entity.pdbx_description
1 polymer ?
#
loop_
_entity_poly.entity_id
_entity_poly.type
_entity_poly.pdbx_seq_one_letter_code
_entity_poly.pdbx_strand_id
1 'polypeptide(L)'
;MKRKILAAIFIVLITIFGFLFLRYIFYYNKGNRLYERFDYVGAIEQYENALDAFPPHFKECSIRVNLALAMIYNMGPDFAAPENVENSIATLMEARDILLEDGCATEEGDGHSEPAQQLKEEIDKLLEQLQQQQQSSTPSNPDDEDTSEEPPANPIPEEEEEDIKEELQENQADAYEERQEGLQFGDEYDSDINFGDYGIW
;
A
#
# COMPACT_ATOMS: atom_id res chain seq x y z
N MET A 1 4.06 5.53 48.74
CA MET A 1 3.65 6.48 47.68
C MET A 1 4.20 6.12 46.31
N LYS A 2 5.52 5.92 46.13
CA LYS A 2 6.14 5.58 44.83
C LYS A 2 5.52 4.38 44.09
N ARG A 3 5.17 3.29 44.79
CA ARG A 3 4.53 2.09 44.19
C ARG A 3 3.11 2.32 43.67
N LYS A 4 2.33 3.21 44.32
CA LYS A 4 0.96 3.55 43.87
C LYS A 4 0.99 4.49 42.67
N ILE A 5 1.99 5.38 42.60
CA ILE A 5 2.25 6.23 41.44
C ILE A 5 2.72 5.40 40.25
N LEU A 6 3.65 4.46 40.46
CA LEU A 6 4.06 3.51 39.40
C LEU A 6 2.88 2.68 38.89
N ALA A 7 2.04 2.15 39.79
CA ALA A 7 0.86 1.38 39.39
C ALA A 7 -0.15 2.22 38.61
N ALA A 8 -0.40 3.47 39.02
CA ALA A 8 -1.28 4.39 38.29
C ALA A 8 -0.73 4.76 36.90
N ILE A 9 0.58 5.02 36.78
CA ILE A 9 1.24 5.24 35.49
C ILE A 9 1.10 4.00 34.60
N PHE A 10 1.32 2.81 35.16
CA PHE A 10 1.19 1.55 34.41
C PHE A 10 -0.25 1.30 33.92
N ILE A 11 -1.26 1.61 34.73
CA ILE A 11 -2.69 1.52 34.32
C ILE A 11 -3.03 2.54 33.22
N VAL A 12 -2.52 3.76 33.32
CA VAL A 12 -2.69 4.79 32.27
C VAL A 12 -1.99 4.38 30.98
N LEU A 13 -0.79 3.80 31.06
CA LEU A 13 -0.08 3.26 29.89
C LEU A 13 -0.83 2.08 29.27
N ILE A 14 -1.37 1.15 30.07
CA ILE A 14 -2.17 0.03 29.57
C ILE A 14 -3.45 0.51 28.88
N THR A 15 -4.14 1.51 29.42
CA THR A 15 -5.39 2.02 28.84
C THR A 15 -5.15 2.82 27.56
N ILE A 16 -4.08 3.62 27.50
CA ILE A 16 -3.67 4.31 26.27
C ILE A 16 -3.23 3.30 25.21
N PHE A 17 -2.40 2.32 25.59
CA PHE A 17 -1.90 1.31 24.66
C PHE A 17 -3.02 0.37 24.16
N GLY A 18 -3.95 -0.02 25.03
CA GLY A 18 -5.12 -0.81 24.64
C GLY A 18 -6.09 -0.07 23.71
N PHE A 19 -6.26 1.25 23.90
CA PHE A 19 -7.12 2.06 23.02
C PHE A 19 -6.50 2.26 21.63
N LEU A 20 -5.18 2.43 21.54
CA LEU A 20 -4.46 2.50 20.27
C LEU A 20 -4.48 1.15 19.53
N PHE A 21 -4.35 0.05 20.27
CA PHE A 21 -4.37 -1.31 19.70
C PHE A 21 -5.71 -1.65 19.02
N LEU A 22 -6.85 -1.28 19.61
CA LEU A 22 -8.16 -1.50 18.98
C LEU A 22 -8.37 -0.61 17.75
N ARG A 23 -7.70 0.53 17.70
CA ARG A 23 -7.90 1.54 16.66
C ARG A 23 -7.29 1.12 15.33
N TYR A 24 -6.07 0.58 15.31
CA TYR A 24 -5.45 0.14 14.04
C TYR A 24 -6.24 -1.02 13.41
N ILE A 25 -6.75 -1.96 14.23
CA ILE A 25 -7.53 -3.11 13.76
C ILE A 25 -8.81 -2.65 13.06
N PHE A 26 -9.52 -1.68 13.66
CA PHE A 26 -10.71 -1.10 13.04
C PHE A 26 -10.41 -0.51 11.66
N TYR A 27 -9.37 0.33 11.59
CA TYR A 27 -8.98 0.98 10.34
C TYR A 27 -8.49 -0.01 9.29
N TYR A 28 -7.62 -0.94 9.67
CA TYR A 28 -7.13 -2.00 8.79
C TYR A 28 -8.28 -2.83 8.20
N ASN A 29 -9.19 -3.31 9.04
CA ASN A 29 -10.33 -4.13 8.59
C ASN A 29 -11.29 -3.33 7.71
N LYS A 30 -11.51 -2.05 8.02
CA LYS A 30 -12.32 -1.17 7.16
C LYS A 30 -11.64 -0.95 5.81
N GLY A 31 -10.31 -0.78 5.79
CA GLY A 31 -9.51 -0.73 4.56
C GLY A 31 -9.68 -1.99 3.72
N ASN A 32 -9.56 -3.17 4.34
CA ASN A 32 -9.75 -4.46 3.66
C ASN A 32 -11.14 -4.55 2.99
N ARG A 33 -12.21 -4.18 3.69
CA ARG A 33 -13.58 -4.18 3.13
C ARG A 33 -13.79 -3.16 2.01
N LEU A 34 -13.06 -2.05 2.02
CA LEU A 34 -13.12 -1.04 0.95
C LEU A 34 -12.36 -1.53 -0.27
N TYR A 35 -11.18 -2.12 -0.06
CA TYR A 35 -10.38 -2.75 -1.09
C TYR A 35 -11.15 -3.86 -1.82
N GLU A 36 -11.81 -4.77 -1.09
CA GLU A 36 -12.66 -5.84 -1.67
C GLU A 36 -13.84 -5.31 -2.50
N ARG A 37 -14.25 -4.05 -2.27
CA ARG A 37 -15.31 -3.38 -3.01
C ARG A 37 -14.78 -2.47 -4.11
N PHE A 38 -13.48 -2.56 -4.42
CA PHE A 38 -12.78 -1.73 -5.42
C PHE A 38 -12.81 -0.23 -5.08
N ASP A 39 -13.10 0.13 -3.83
CA ASP A 39 -13.01 1.50 -3.33
C ASP A 39 -11.59 1.74 -2.80
N TYR A 40 -10.65 1.88 -3.74
CA TYR A 40 -9.23 1.99 -3.43
C TYR A 40 -8.89 3.30 -2.72
N VAL A 41 -9.53 4.41 -3.09
CA VAL A 41 -9.39 5.70 -2.40
C VAL A 41 -9.77 5.57 -0.93
N GLY A 42 -10.94 4.97 -0.65
CA GLY A 42 -11.35 4.70 0.71
C GLY A 42 -10.39 3.74 1.43
N ALA A 43 -9.90 2.70 0.75
CA ALA A 43 -8.96 1.75 1.33
C ALA A 43 -7.65 2.41 1.75
N ILE A 44 -7.06 3.25 0.89
CA ILE A 44 -5.85 4.05 1.15
C ILE A 44 -6.01 4.85 2.44
N GLU A 45 -7.07 5.66 2.53
CA GLU A 45 -7.33 6.49 3.72
C GLU A 45 -7.39 5.64 5.00
N GLN A 46 -8.03 4.47 4.95
CA GLN A 46 -8.13 3.62 6.13
C GLN A 46 -6.81 2.93 6.47
N TYR A 47 -5.99 2.54 5.51
CA TYR A 47 -4.67 1.96 5.81
C TYR A 47 -3.71 3.02 6.39
N GLU A 48 -3.73 4.25 5.89
CA GLU A 48 -3.00 5.38 6.49
C GLU A 48 -3.45 5.60 7.95
N ASN A 49 -4.76 5.65 8.19
CA ASN A 49 -5.29 5.76 9.56
C ASN A 49 -4.89 4.58 10.46
N ALA A 50 -4.72 3.38 9.89
CA ALA A 50 -4.24 2.22 10.63
C ALA A 50 -2.78 2.39 11.04
N LEU A 51 -1.91 2.89 10.17
CA LEU A 51 -0.51 3.22 10.49
C LEU A 51 -0.42 4.34 11.55
N ASP A 52 -1.25 5.38 11.43
CA ASP A 52 -1.36 6.48 12.41
C ASP A 52 -1.87 6.02 13.77
N ALA A 53 -2.46 4.83 13.85
CA ALA A 53 -2.86 4.20 15.11
C ALA A 53 -1.73 3.41 15.79
N PHE A 54 -0.50 3.47 15.27
CA PHE A 54 0.69 2.80 15.80
C PHE A 54 0.45 1.29 15.95
N PRO A 55 0.25 0.58 14.82
CA PRO A 55 0.06 -0.86 14.85
C PRO A 55 1.31 -1.53 15.46
N PRO A 56 1.18 -2.73 16.02
CA PRO A 56 2.35 -3.46 16.45
C PRO A 56 3.22 -3.80 15.24
N HIS A 57 4.55 -3.82 15.43
CA HIS A 57 5.54 -4.04 14.38
C HIS A 57 5.23 -5.26 13.48
N PHE A 58 4.68 -6.34 14.03
CA PHE A 58 4.35 -7.55 13.26
C PHE A 58 3.15 -7.40 12.31
N LYS A 59 2.38 -6.30 12.41
CA LYS A 59 1.27 -5.97 11.48
C LYS A 59 1.56 -4.76 10.61
N GLU A 60 2.63 -4.02 10.89
CA GLU A 60 2.90 -2.77 10.20
C GLU A 60 3.18 -2.99 8.71
N CYS A 61 4.05 -3.94 8.36
CA CYS A 61 4.37 -4.22 6.96
C CYS A 61 3.17 -4.69 6.16
N SER A 62 2.29 -5.47 6.78
CA SER A 62 1.04 -5.92 6.16
C SER A 62 0.11 -4.77 5.79
N ILE A 63 0.01 -3.78 6.68
CA ILE A 63 -0.75 -2.55 6.40
C ILE A 63 -0.08 -1.77 5.26
N ARG A 64 1.24 -1.66 5.27
CA ARG A 64 2.02 -0.98 4.22
C ARG A 64 1.89 -1.67 2.85
N VAL A 65 1.93 -3.00 2.81
CA VAL A 65 1.69 -3.80 1.58
C VAL A 65 0.28 -3.54 1.05
N ASN A 66 -0.74 -3.62 1.89
CA ASN A 66 -2.12 -3.35 1.48
C ASN A 66 -2.33 -1.90 1.03
N LEU A 67 -1.64 -0.94 1.65
CA LEU A 67 -1.64 0.46 1.24
C LEU A 67 -1.01 0.63 -0.14
N ALA A 68 0.20 0.10 -0.35
CA ALA A 68 0.91 0.16 -1.62
C ALA A 68 0.08 -0.48 -2.76
N LEU A 69 -0.50 -1.66 -2.52
CA LEU A 69 -1.42 -2.29 -3.48
C LEU A 69 -2.63 -1.38 -3.76
N ALA A 70 -3.29 -0.83 -2.74
CA ALA A 70 -4.44 0.05 -2.96
C ALA A 70 -4.08 1.28 -3.81
N MET A 71 -2.90 1.86 -3.61
CA MET A 71 -2.38 2.97 -4.44
C MET A 71 -2.17 2.53 -5.89
N ILE A 72 -1.55 1.37 -6.11
CA ILE A 72 -1.29 0.83 -7.45
C ILE A 72 -2.59 0.56 -8.19
N TYR A 73 -3.56 -0.10 -7.55
CA TYR A 73 -4.85 -0.41 -8.17
C TYR A 73 -5.73 0.82 -8.39
N ASN A 74 -5.55 1.88 -7.58
CA ASN A 74 -6.24 3.16 -7.79
C ASN A 74 -5.79 3.88 -9.07
N MET A 75 -4.60 3.59 -9.61
CA MET A 75 -4.14 4.18 -10.88
C MET A 75 -5.02 3.78 -12.07
N GLY A 76 -5.74 2.66 -11.97
CA GLY A 76 -6.60 2.17 -13.06
C GLY A 76 -5.83 1.47 -14.19
N PRO A 77 -6.55 0.94 -15.18
CA PRO A 77 -5.96 0.11 -16.24
C PRO A 77 -5.17 0.90 -17.29
N ASP A 78 -5.32 2.22 -17.33
CA ASP A 78 -4.70 3.15 -18.29
C ASP A 78 -3.47 3.88 -17.70
N PHE A 79 -2.87 3.35 -16.63
CA PHE A 79 -1.72 3.95 -15.95
C PHE A 79 -0.51 4.17 -16.88
N ALA A 80 -0.35 3.34 -17.92
CA ALA A 80 0.74 3.44 -18.89
C ALA A 80 0.45 4.43 -20.06
N ALA A 81 -0.74 5.04 -20.08
CA ALA A 81 -1.09 6.04 -21.10
C ALA A 81 -0.19 7.29 -20.98
N PRO A 82 0.21 7.94 -22.09
CA PRO A 82 1.10 9.10 -22.06
C PRO A 82 0.64 10.25 -21.13
N GLU A 83 -0.67 10.45 -20.99
CA GLU A 83 -1.27 11.45 -20.10
C GLU A 83 -1.21 11.08 -18.61
N ASN A 84 -1.05 9.80 -18.29
CA ASN A 84 -1.09 9.27 -16.93
C ASN A 84 0.30 8.87 -16.41
N VAL A 85 1.24 8.53 -17.30
CA VAL A 85 2.54 7.93 -16.98
C VAL A 85 3.33 8.69 -15.92
N GLU A 86 3.32 10.02 -15.95
CA GLU A 86 4.00 10.85 -14.94
C GLU A 86 3.40 10.67 -13.54
N ASN A 87 2.06 10.69 -13.45
CA ASN A 87 1.36 10.47 -12.18
C ASN A 87 1.52 9.01 -11.70
N SER A 88 1.56 8.06 -12.63
CA SER A 88 1.75 6.65 -12.31
C SER A 88 3.14 6.38 -11.76
N ILE A 89 4.18 6.95 -12.36
CA ILE A 89 5.55 6.92 -11.83
C ILE A 89 5.60 7.52 -10.43
N ALA A 90 4.98 8.69 -10.22
CA ALA A 90 4.95 9.32 -8.90
C ALA A 90 4.27 8.43 -7.84
N THR A 91 3.13 7.82 -8.19
CA THR A 91 2.38 6.92 -7.30
C THR A 91 3.20 5.66 -6.97
N LEU A 92 3.88 5.09 -7.95
CA LEU A 92 4.75 3.92 -7.76
C LEU A 92 5.95 4.22 -6.87
N MET A 93 6.58 5.40 -7.05
CA MET A 93 7.66 5.83 -6.16
C MET A 93 7.18 5.99 -4.72
N GLU A 94 5.99 6.56 -4.50
CA GLU A 94 5.41 6.70 -3.16
C GLU A 94 5.07 5.34 -2.55
N ALA A 95 4.43 4.45 -3.31
CA ALA A 95 4.12 3.08 -2.88
C ALA A 95 5.40 2.31 -2.50
N ARG A 96 6.46 2.45 -3.30
CA ARG A 96 7.78 1.89 -3.01
C ARG A 96 8.38 2.45 -1.72
N ASP A 97 8.33 3.76 -1.51
CA ASP A 97 8.87 4.40 -0.30
C ASP A 97 8.13 3.90 0.96
N ILE A 98 6.81 3.74 0.88
CA ILE A 98 5.99 3.16 1.96
C ILE A 98 6.45 1.74 2.34
N LEU A 99 6.88 0.93 1.36
CA LEU A 99 7.39 -0.42 1.60
C LEU A 99 8.81 -0.42 2.18
N LEU A 100 9.62 0.60 1.90
CA LEU A 100 10.98 0.73 2.47
C LEU A 100 10.97 1.23 3.92
N GLU A 101 9.90 1.89 4.35
CA GLU A 101 9.76 2.36 5.72
C GLU A 101 9.83 1.23 6.75
N ASP A 102 10.44 1.55 7.88
CA ASP A 102 10.65 0.65 9.03
C ASP A 102 11.30 -0.69 8.68
N GLY A 103 11.95 -0.79 7.51
CA GLY A 103 12.67 -1.97 7.03
C GLY A 103 11.78 -3.10 6.53
N CYS A 104 10.51 -2.81 6.19
CA CYS A 104 9.61 -3.83 5.64
C CYS A 104 10.19 -4.47 4.37
N ALA A 105 10.67 -3.63 3.45
CA ALA A 105 11.56 -3.98 2.34
C ALA A 105 12.90 -3.22 2.47
N THR A 106 13.92 -3.68 1.75
CA THR A 106 15.20 -2.96 1.63
C THR A 106 15.69 -2.97 0.18
N GLU A 107 16.71 -2.17 -0.10
CA GLU A 107 17.37 -2.20 -1.41
C GLU A 107 18.17 -3.49 -1.60
N GLU A 108 18.64 -4.07 -0.49
CA GLU A 108 19.49 -5.26 -0.46
C GLU A 108 18.73 -6.58 -0.50
N GLY A 109 17.40 -6.56 -0.36
CA GLY A 109 16.58 -7.78 -0.37
C GLY A 109 16.46 -8.48 0.99
N ASP A 110 16.86 -7.82 2.08
CA ASP A 110 16.89 -8.37 3.44
C ASP A 110 15.87 -7.73 4.40
N GLY A 111 14.84 -7.09 3.84
CA GLY A 111 13.68 -6.58 4.59
C GLY A 111 13.00 -7.66 5.42
N HIS A 112 12.34 -7.27 6.51
CA HIS A 112 11.72 -8.23 7.43
C HIS A 112 10.34 -8.72 7.00
N SER A 113 9.83 -8.26 5.84
CA SER A 113 8.60 -8.75 5.22
C SER A 113 8.86 -9.19 3.78
N GLU A 114 8.78 -10.50 3.55
CA GLU A 114 8.90 -11.10 2.21
C GLU A 114 7.88 -10.54 1.21
N PRO A 115 6.57 -10.40 1.55
CA PRO A 115 5.61 -9.77 0.64
C PRO A 115 5.93 -8.30 0.32
N ALA A 116 6.44 -7.53 1.29
CA ALA A 116 6.85 -6.15 1.03
C ALA A 116 8.06 -6.09 0.10
N GLN A 117 9.02 -7.00 0.28
CA GLN A 117 10.21 -7.08 -0.58
C GLN A 117 9.84 -7.45 -2.01
N GLN A 118 8.98 -8.45 -2.20
CA GLN A 118 8.50 -8.88 -3.51
C GLN A 118 7.75 -7.76 -4.23
N LEU A 119 6.78 -7.12 -3.57
CA LEU A 119 6.04 -6.02 -4.15
C LEU A 119 6.93 -4.81 -4.50
N LYS A 120 7.94 -4.52 -3.68
CA LYS A 120 8.93 -3.48 -3.98
C LYS A 120 9.71 -3.79 -5.25
N GLU A 121 10.16 -5.02 -5.43
CA GLU A 121 10.91 -5.45 -6.62
C GLU A 121 10.06 -5.38 -7.89
N GLU A 122 8.78 -5.71 -7.81
CA GLU A 122 7.84 -5.53 -8.92
C GLU A 122 7.59 -4.05 -9.25
N ILE A 123 7.42 -3.21 -8.23
CA ILE A 123 7.31 -1.76 -8.42
C ILE A 123 8.58 -1.21 -9.09
N ASP A 124 9.78 -1.67 -8.70
CA ASP A 124 11.04 -1.24 -9.32
C ASP A 124 11.10 -1.60 -10.82
N LYS A 125 10.70 -2.82 -11.18
CA LYS A 125 10.61 -3.24 -12.60
C LYS A 125 9.65 -2.33 -13.38
N LEU A 126 8.47 -2.09 -12.81
CA LEU A 126 7.43 -1.28 -13.46
C LEU A 126 7.88 0.19 -13.60
N LEU A 127 8.57 0.73 -12.60
CA LEU A 127 9.18 2.07 -12.66
C LEU A 127 10.22 2.15 -13.78
N GLU A 128 11.09 1.16 -13.92
CA GLU A 128 12.10 1.12 -14.99
C GLU A 128 11.43 1.16 -16.37
N GLN A 129 10.39 0.36 -16.59
CA GLN A 129 9.66 0.31 -17.87
C GLN A 129 8.95 1.64 -18.19
N LEU A 130 8.20 2.21 -17.25
CA LEU A 130 7.48 3.47 -17.47
C LEU A 130 8.45 4.65 -17.70
N GLN A 131 9.59 4.66 -17.02
CA GLN A 131 10.62 5.68 -17.24
C GLN A 131 11.27 5.59 -18.62
N GLN A 132 11.53 4.37 -19.12
CA GLN A 132 12.03 4.18 -20.48
C GLN A 132 11.03 4.69 -21.54
N GLN A 133 9.73 4.43 -21.34
CA GLN A 133 8.67 4.97 -22.19
C GLN A 133 8.64 6.52 -22.19
N GLN A 134 8.77 7.14 -21.01
CA GLN A 134 8.76 8.60 -20.87
C GLN A 134 9.98 9.26 -21.54
N GLN A 135 11.18 8.67 -21.39
CA GLN A 135 12.40 9.20 -22.02
C GLN A 135 12.37 9.10 -23.55
N SER A 136 11.72 8.05 -24.07
CA SER A 136 11.49 7.87 -25.52
C SER A 136 10.54 8.93 -26.12
N SER A 137 9.81 9.66 -25.27
CA SER A 137 8.77 10.63 -25.65
C SER A 137 9.22 12.09 -25.61
N THR A 138 10.45 12.39 -25.17
CA THR A 138 10.94 13.77 -25.02
C THR A 138 11.64 14.24 -26.30
N PRO A 139 11.16 15.29 -27.00
CA PRO A 139 11.86 15.86 -28.14
C PRO A 139 13.17 16.49 -27.66
N SER A 140 14.30 15.98 -28.14
CA SER A 140 15.55 16.72 -28.08
C SER A 140 15.41 18.01 -28.91
N ASN A 141 15.85 19.12 -28.33
CA ASN A 141 15.73 20.47 -28.86
C ASN A 141 16.20 20.56 -30.35
N PRO A 142 15.46 21.22 -31.26
CA PRO A 142 15.78 21.27 -32.67
C PRO A 142 16.75 22.42 -32.95
N ASP A 143 18.02 22.09 -33.20
CA ASP A 143 18.96 23.00 -33.84
C ASP A 143 19.98 22.24 -34.72
N ASP A 144 19.51 21.21 -35.43
CA ASP A 144 20.20 20.68 -36.61
C ASP A 144 19.15 20.20 -37.62
N GLU A 145 19.05 20.90 -38.74
CA GLU A 145 18.33 20.46 -39.94
C GLU A 145 19.04 19.23 -40.51
N ASP A 146 18.49 18.03 -40.31
CA ASP A 146 18.60 17.00 -41.34
C ASP A 146 17.37 16.10 -41.38
N THR A 147 16.94 15.87 -42.61
CA THR A 147 15.83 15.04 -43.06
C THR A 147 16.01 13.58 -42.66
N SER A 148 15.32 13.14 -41.62
CA SER A 148 15.02 11.73 -41.39
C SER A 148 13.59 11.57 -40.87
N GLU A 149 12.75 10.91 -41.66
CA GLU A 149 11.47 10.37 -41.19
C GLU A 149 11.77 9.35 -40.08
N GLU A 150 11.60 9.74 -38.81
CA GLU A 150 11.66 8.80 -37.69
C GLU A 150 10.34 8.01 -37.54
N PRO A 151 10.40 6.74 -37.14
CA PRO A 151 9.23 5.90 -36.97
C PRO A 151 8.42 6.33 -35.74
N PRO A 152 7.12 6.01 -35.68
CA PRO A 152 6.28 6.37 -34.54
C PRO A 152 6.78 5.72 -33.25
N ALA A 153 6.58 6.40 -32.13
CA ALA A 153 6.78 5.86 -30.79
C ALA A 153 6.19 4.45 -30.70
N ASN A 154 7.01 3.47 -30.32
CA ASN A 154 6.49 2.15 -29.98
C ASN A 154 5.96 2.23 -28.55
N PRO A 155 4.63 2.18 -28.32
CA PRO A 155 4.10 1.89 -26.99
C PRO A 155 4.68 0.56 -26.47
N ILE A 156 4.70 0.40 -25.14
CA ILE A 156 5.00 -0.90 -24.51
C ILE A 156 4.17 -1.96 -25.24
N PRO A 157 4.77 -3.08 -25.69
CA PRO A 157 3.99 -4.15 -26.30
C PRO A 157 2.87 -4.54 -25.33
N GLU A 158 1.62 -4.60 -25.79
CA GLU A 158 0.46 -4.92 -24.94
C GLU A 158 0.68 -6.21 -24.10
N GLU A 159 1.48 -7.14 -24.63
CA GLU A 159 1.91 -8.39 -23.98
C GLU A 159 2.77 -8.15 -22.72
N GLU A 160 3.69 -7.18 -22.74
CA GLU A 160 4.56 -6.86 -21.58
C GLU A 160 3.78 -6.10 -20.49
N GLU A 161 2.81 -5.27 -20.87
CA GLU A 161 1.88 -4.62 -19.93
C GLU A 161 0.94 -5.63 -19.25
N GLU A 162 0.52 -6.66 -19.96
CA GLU A 162 -0.33 -7.74 -19.45
C GLU A 162 0.42 -8.61 -18.44
N ASP A 163 1.66 -9.00 -18.74
CA ASP A 163 2.51 -9.82 -17.84
C ASP A 163 2.72 -9.13 -16.48
N ILE A 164 2.95 -7.81 -16.45
CA ILE A 164 3.14 -7.07 -15.19
C ILE A 164 1.83 -6.95 -14.41
N LYS A 165 0.69 -6.80 -15.09
CA LYS A 165 -0.62 -6.82 -14.44
C LYS A 165 -0.91 -8.20 -13.83
N GLU A 166 -0.37 -9.27 -14.39
CA GLU A 166 -0.46 -10.62 -13.84
C GLU A 166 0.47 -10.80 -12.62
N GLU A 167 1.73 -10.33 -12.67
CA GLU A 167 2.65 -10.34 -11.51
C GLU A 167 2.06 -9.55 -10.32
N LEU A 168 1.54 -8.33 -10.56
CA LEU A 168 0.89 -7.53 -9.52
C LEU A 168 -0.36 -8.21 -8.93
N GLN A 169 -1.06 -9.04 -9.72
CA GLN A 169 -2.19 -9.84 -9.25
C GLN A 169 -1.75 -11.02 -8.38
N GLU A 170 -0.55 -11.58 -8.58
CA GLU A 170 -0.01 -12.62 -7.71
C GLU A 170 0.25 -12.09 -6.30
N ASN A 171 0.87 -10.91 -6.18
CA ASN A 171 1.03 -10.22 -4.89
C ASN A 171 -0.30 -9.86 -4.22
N GLN A 172 -1.39 -9.70 -4.98
CA GLN A 172 -2.71 -9.56 -4.37
C GLN A 172 -3.14 -10.80 -3.60
N ALA A 173 -2.72 -12.00 -4.02
CA ALA A 173 -3.15 -13.26 -3.42
C ALA A 173 -2.56 -13.43 -2.00
N ASP A 174 -1.27 -13.17 -1.84
CA ASP A 174 -0.61 -13.25 -0.53
C ASP A 174 -1.17 -12.19 0.43
N ALA A 175 -1.34 -10.97 -0.07
CA ALA A 175 -1.99 -9.91 0.70
C ALA A 175 -3.48 -10.22 0.97
N TYR A 176 -4.15 -10.98 0.11
CA TYR A 176 -5.56 -11.37 0.27
C TYR A 176 -5.75 -12.34 1.43
N GLU A 177 -4.87 -13.33 1.58
CA GLU A 177 -4.93 -14.26 2.72
C GLU A 177 -4.89 -13.50 4.04
N GLU A 178 -3.99 -12.54 4.17
CA GLU A 178 -3.90 -11.72 5.38
C GLU A 178 -5.13 -10.81 5.57
N ARG A 179 -5.70 -10.27 4.48
CA ARG A 179 -6.95 -9.50 4.54
C ARG A 179 -8.09 -10.36 5.10
N GLN A 180 -8.20 -11.63 4.69
CA GLN A 180 -9.23 -12.55 5.19
C GLN A 180 -9.08 -12.83 6.69
N GLU A 181 -7.86 -13.02 7.18
CA GLU A 181 -7.62 -13.20 8.62
C GLU A 181 -8.03 -11.95 9.42
N GLY A 182 -7.68 -10.76 8.93
CA GLY A 182 -8.06 -9.49 9.58
C GLY A 182 -9.58 -9.32 9.66
N LEU A 183 -10.29 -9.62 8.58
CA LEU A 183 -11.75 -9.56 8.52
C LEU A 183 -12.41 -10.55 9.47
N GLN A 184 -11.93 -11.80 9.51
CA GLN A 184 -12.43 -12.82 10.42
C GLN A 184 -12.27 -12.40 11.89
N PHE A 185 -11.10 -11.88 12.26
CA PHE A 185 -10.87 -11.36 13.61
C PHE A 185 -11.78 -10.17 13.93
N GLY A 186 -12.01 -9.29 12.95
CA GLY A 186 -12.91 -8.14 13.09
C GLY A 186 -14.36 -8.54 13.32
N ASP A 187 -14.87 -9.54 12.60
CA ASP A 187 -16.23 -10.03 12.73
C ASP A 187 -16.44 -10.78 14.06
N GLU A 188 -15.42 -11.51 14.55
CA GLU A 188 -15.42 -12.11 15.89
C GLU A 188 -15.49 -11.02 16.98
N TYR A 189 -14.66 -9.97 16.89
CA TYR A 189 -14.67 -8.85 17.84
C TYR A 189 -15.95 -8.02 17.82
N ASP A 190 -16.54 -7.76 16.64
CA ASP A 190 -17.80 -7.01 16.53
C ASP A 190 -18.98 -7.79 17.13
N SER A 191 -18.92 -9.13 17.09
CA SER A 191 -19.91 -10.00 17.73
C SER A 191 -19.81 -10.01 19.28
N ASP A 192 -18.62 -9.76 19.83
CA ASP A 192 -18.37 -9.72 21.27
C ASP A 192 -18.59 -8.34 21.90
N ILE A 193 -18.48 -7.25 21.11
CA ILE A 193 -18.80 -5.89 21.56
C ILE A 193 -20.27 -5.58 21.27
N ASN A 194 -21.17 -6.20 22.04
CA ASN A 194 -22.56 -5.75 22.11
C ASN A 194 -22.65 -4.42 22.88
N PHE A 195 -22.46 -3.30 22.18
CA PHE A 195 -22.61 -1.93 22.70
C PHE A 195 -24.06 -1.57 23.10
N GLY A 196 -24.96 -2.56 23.19
CA GLY A 196 -26.34 -2.41 23.64
C GLY A 196 -26.54 -2.52 25.17
N ASP A 197 -25.51 -2.84 25.97
CA ASP A 197 -25.67 -3.07 27.42
C ASP A 197 -24.98 -2.03 28.33
N TYR A 198 -24.34 -1.00 27.78
CA TYR A 198 -23.98 0.19 28.56
C TYR A 198 -25.14 1.18 28.55
N GLY A 199 -26.20 0.81 29.26
CA GLY A 199 -27.29 1.70 29.63
C GLY A 199 -26.78 2.87 30.47
N ILE A 200 -26.47 3.99 29.82
CA ILE A 200 -26.34 5.29 30.47
C ILE A 200 -27.70 5.98 30.35
N TRP A 201 -28.54 5.80 31.36
CA TRP A 201 -29.64 6.69 31.73
C TRP A 201 -29.39 7.21 33.14
#